data_AF-A0A536D0V8-F1
#
_entry.id   AF-A0A536D0V8-F1
#
_cell.length_a   1.000
_cell.length_b   1.000
_cell.length_c   1.000
_cell.angle_alpha   90.00
_cell.angle_beta   90.00
_cell.angle_gamma   90.00
#
_symmetry.space_group_name_H-M   'P 1'
#
loop_
_entity.id
_entity.type
_entity.pdbx_description
1 polymer ?
#
loop_
_entity_poly.entity_id
_entity_poly.type
_entity_poly.pdbx_seq_one_letter_code
_entity_poly.pdbx_strand_id
1 'polypeptide(L)'
;MRGLGAVSLSLAVVALAACAGAPPVTATRSAPPAPPVLLMDRAALADARAGALAGRADLAPAITELRRAADMAMTATPVSVAEKTVAAPSGDPHDYVSLSIYWWPDPAKPDGLPYLQRDGQINPEATDIHRYDGAKIVRMVGSVETLALAGFLTGESAYSEAAARWLRTWFLDERTRMTPSMRLAQIIPGRAEPRGTGIIESRQLMRAVDAALLLDGTPAWPAADQAALRDWFAQLVDWLLGSAQGQMEGRATNNHGTWYDAQVADFALFAGRADVAKDT
;
A
#
# COMPACT_ATOMS: atom_id res chain seq x y z
N MET A 1 -55.08 -17.29 89.78
CA MET A 1 -56.01 -18.36 89.37
C MET A 1 -55.74 -18.68 87.90
N ARG A 2 -55.37 -19.95 87.64
CA ARG A 2 -55.66 -20.83 86.48
C ARG A 2 -55.99 -20.16 85.13
N GLY A 3 -55.43 -20.52 83.98
CA GLY A 3 -54.51 -21.61 83.60
C GLY A 3 -54.38 -21.70 82.07
N LEU A 4 -53.30 -22.37 81.63
CA LEU A 4 -53.05 -23.15 80.41
C LEU A 4 -53.78 -22.81 79.09
N GLY A 5 -52.95 -22.52 78.07
CA GLY A 5 -52.71 -23.46 76.97
C GLY A 5 -53.45 -23.23 75.65
N ALA A 6 -52.68 -22.90 74.60
CA ALA A 6 -52.85 -23.47 73.25
C ALA A 6 -51.61 -23.16 72.40
N VAL A 7 -50.90 -24.22 72.03
CA VAL A 7 -49.83 -24.24 71.04
C VAL A 7 -50.45 -24.14 69.65
N SER A 8 -49.89 -23.31 68.76
CA SER A 8 -50.16 -23.40 67.33
C SER A 8 -48.85 -23.29 66.56
N LEU A 9 -48.45 -24.45 66.05
CA LEU A 9 -47.31 -24.68 65.17
C LEU A 9 -47.67 -24.10 63.78
N SER A 10 -47.01 -23.01 63.37
CA SER A 10 -47.11 -22.52 61.99
C SER A 10 -45.86 -22.94 61.22
N LEU A 11 -46.07 -23.83 60.25
CA LEU A 11 -45.07 -24.25 59.26
C LEU A 11 -44.56 -23.02 58.48
N ALA A 12 -43.28 -22.68 58.62
CA ALA A 12 -42.59 -21.81 57.68
C ALA A 12 -42.17 -22.64 56.46
N VAL A 13 -42.86 -22.45 55.33
CA VAL A 13 -42.45 -22.99 54.03
C VAL A 13 -41.24 -22.18 53.55
N VAL A 14 -40.06 -22.81 53.57
CA VAL A 14 -38.87 -22.28 52.90
C VAL A 14 -39.04 -22.55 51.40
N ALA A 15 -39.36 -21.51 50.64
CA ALA A 15 -39.29 -21.55 49.18
C ALA A 15 -37.82 -21.51 48.74
N LEU A 16 -37.24 -22.66 48.41
CA LEU A 16 -36.01 -22.72 47.61
C LEU A 16 -36.35 -22.22 46.20
N ALA A 17 -36.04 -20.97 45.91
CA ALA A 17 -35.95 -20.49 44.54
C ALA A 17 -34.76 -21.19 43.87
N ALA A 18 -35.04 -22.21 43.07
CA ALA A 18 -34.07 -22.79 42.16
C ALA A 18 -33.73 -21.74 41.10
N CYS A 19 -32.65 -20.98 41.32
CA CYS A 19 -31.98 -20.23 40.26
C CYS A 19 -31.44 -21.27 39.26
N ALA A 20 -32.23 -21.59 38.25
CA ALA A 20 -31.74 -22.30 37.07
C ALA A 20 -30.63 -21.44 36.45
N GLY A 21 -29.39 -21.85 36.68
CA GLY A 21 -28.23 -21.24 36.04
C GLY A 21 -28.40 -21.35 34.53
N ALA A 22 -28.62 -20.22 33.88
CA ALA A 22 -28.48 -20.15 32.44
C ALA A 22 -27.05 -20.64 32.10
N PRO A 23 -26.89 -21.53 31.10
CA PRO A 23 -25.56 -21.92 30.66
C PRO A 23 -24.79 -20.65 30.24
N PRO A 24 -23.47 -20.58 30.47
CA PRO A 24 -22.69 -19.46 29.98
C PRO A 24 -22.88 -19.40 28.47
N VAL A 25 -23.45 -18.29 27.99
CA VAL A 25 -23.45 -17.97 26.57
C VAL A 25 -21.99 -17.73 26.22
N THR A 26 -21.32 -18.76 25.74
CA THR A 26 -20.02 -18.64 25.12
C THR A 26 -20.25 -17.82 23.86
N ALA A 27 -20.07 -16.50 23.97
CA ALA A 27 -20.00 -15.65 22.80
C ALA A 27 -18.81 -16.18 21.98
N THR A 28 -19.11 -16.94 20.92
CA THR A 28 -18.14 -17.22 19.87
C THR A 28 -17.72 -15.86 19.34
N ARG A 29 -16.60 -15.33 19.83
CA ARG A 29 -15.92 -14.20 19.21
C ARG A 29 -15.63 -14.63 17.78
N SER A 30 -16.44 -14.16 16.84
CA SER A 30 -16.12 -14.30 15.42
C SER A 30 -14.72 -13.72 15.25
N ALA A 31 -13.81 -14.47 14.64
CA ALA A 31 -12.51 -13.94 14.28
C ALA A 31 -12.74 -12.62 13.51
N PRO A 32 -11.98 -11.55 13.78
CA PRO A 32 -12.11 -10.32 13.02
C PRO A 32 -11.99 -10.63 11.52
N PRO A 33 -12.80 -10.01 10.66
CA PRO A 33 -12.75 -10.26 9.23
C PRO A 33 -11.33 -10.01 8.71
N ALA A 34 -10.86 -10.90 7.85
CA ALA A 34 -9.51 -10.81 7.29
C ALA A 34 -9.35 -9.52 6.48
N PRO A 35 -8.17 -8.87 6.52
CA PRO A 35 -7.95 -7.60 5.81
C PRO A 35 -8.15 -7.76 4.30
N PRO A 36 -8.70 -6.75 3.61
CA PRO A 36 -9.08 -6.86 2.20
C PRO A 36 -7.91 -6.73 1.20
N VAL A 37 -6.68 -7.00 1.63
CA VAL A 37 -5.43 -6.92 0.83
C VAL A 37 -5.44 -7.87 -0.38
N LEU A 38 -4.78 -7.47 -1.46
CA LEU A 38 -4.68 -8.21 -2.73
C LEU A 38 -3.38 -9.00 -2.84
N LEU A 39 -2.25 -8.45 -2.42
CA LEU A 39 -0.93 -9.06 -2.57
C LEU A 39 -0.49 -9.85 -1.33
N MET A 40 -0.70 -9.30 -0.14
CA MET A 40 -0.33 -9.91 1.14
C MET A 40 -1.27 -11.07 1.51
N ASP A 41 -0.73 -12.07 2.21
CA ASP A 41 -1.55 -13.18 2.71
C ASP A 41 -2.49 -12.69 3.84
N ARG A 42 -3.79 -12.75 3.56
CA ARG A 42 -4.84 -12.24 4.46
C ARG A 42 -4.88 -12.98 5.79
N ALA A 43 -4.66 -14.29 5.79
CA ALA A 43 -4.75 -15.12 6.99
C ALA A 43 -3.52 -14.91 7.89
N ALA A 44 -2.32 -14.90 7.31
CA ALA A 44 -1.09 -14.60 8.00
C ALA A 44 -1.12 -13.20 8.60
N LEU A 45 -1.65 -12.21 7.88
CA LEU A 45 -1.74 -10.84 8.37
C LEU A 45 -2.75 -10.70 9.53
N ALA A 46 -3.88 -11.40 9.45
CA ALA A 46 -4.85 -11.45 10.56
C ALA A 46 -4.28 -12.14 11.81
N ASP A 47 -3.57 -13.26 11.65
CA ASP A 47 -2.90 -13.96 12.75
C ASP A 47 -1.81 -13.09 13.39
N ALA A 48 -0.96 -12.46 12.56
CA ALA A 48 0.10 -11.59 13.02
C ALA A 48 -0.45 -10.40 13.82
N ARG A 49 -1.57 -9.79 13.37
CA ARG A 49 -2.23 -8.70 14.12
C ARG A 49 -2.76 -9.19 15.45
N ALA A 50 -3.49 -10.30 15.46
CA ALA A 50 -4.04 -10.86 16.70
C ALA A 50 -2.93 -11.21 17.70
N GLY A 51 -1.83 -11.80 17.22
CA GLY A 51 -0.66 -12.11 18.02
C GLY A 51 0.06 -10.87 18.54
N ALA A 52 0.29 -9.87 17.71
CA ALA A 52 0.95 -8.62 18.11
C ALA A 52 0.16 -7.89 19.20
N LEU A 53 -1.16 -7.77 19.05
CA LEU A 53 -2.04 -7.15 20.05
C LEU A 53 -2.14 -7.96 21.34
N ALA A 54 -1.98 -9.29 21.28
CA ALA A 54 -1.93 -10.16 22.44
C ALA A 54 -0.54 -10.21 23.10
N GLY A 55 0.48 -9.53 22.56
CA GLY A 55 1.85 -9.57 23.07
C GLY A 55 2.54 -10.92 22.88
N ARG A 56 2.23 -11.64 21.81
CA ARG A 56 2.87 -12.93 21.47
C ARG A 56 4.40 -12.79 21.40
N ALA A 57 5.10 -13.60 22.20
CA ALA A 57 6.55 -13.50 22.36
C ALA A 57 7.33 -13.82 21.06
N ASP A 58 6.80 -14.70 20.21
CA ASP A 58 7.39 -15.06 18.92
C ASP A 58 7.39 -13.88 17.92
N LEU A 59 6.44 -12.95 18.05
CA LEU A 59 6.33 -11.77 17.17
C LEU A 59 7.07 -10.55 17.72
N ALA A 60 7.41 -10.53 19.01
CA ALA A 60 7.97 -9.35 19.67
C ALA A 60 9.23 -8.77 18.98
N PRO A 61 10.21 -9.57 18.51
CA PRO A 61 11.36 -9.04 17.79
C PRO A 61 10.98 -8.36 16.47
N ALA A 62 10.08 -8.98 15.68
CA ALA A 62 9.64 -8.44 14.40
C ALA A 62 8.82 -7.16 14.56
N ILE A 63 7.93 -7.10 15.57
CA ILE A 63 7.16 -5.89 15.88
C ILE A 63 8.07 -4.75 16.36
N THR A 64 9.10 -5.06 17.14
CA THR A 64 10.08 -4.05 17.58
C THR A 64 10.83 -3.44 16.40
N GLU A 65 11.28 -4.27 15.46
CA GLU A 65 11.97 -3.78 14.26
C GLU A 65 11.03 -3.01 13.32
N LEU A 66 9.79 -3.46 13.16
CA LEU A 66 8.77 -2.76 12.39
C LEU A 66 8.48 -1.38 12.96
N ARG A 67 8.32 -1.26 14.29
CA ARG A 67 8.15 0.04 14.96
C ARG A 67 9.35 0.95 14.73
N ARG A 68 10.57 0.44 14.86
CA ARG A 68 11.79 1.21 14.61
C ARG A 68 11.83 1.76 13.18
N ALA A 69 11.48 0.94 12.19
CA ALA A 69 11.40 1.38 10.79
C ALA A 69 10.27 2.40 10.57
N ALA A 70 9.12 2.19 11.20
CA ALA A 70 7.97 3.09 11.14
C ALA A 70 8.26 4.46 11.79
N ASP A 71 8.95 4.49 12.92
CA ASP A 71 9.38 5.74 13.60
C ASP A 71 10.30 6.57 12.70
N MET A 72 11.21 5.92 11.96
CA MET A 72 12.05 6.59 10.97
C MET A 72 11.22 7.11 9.78
N ALA A 73 10.28 6.31 9.27
CA ALA A 73 9.46 6.68 8.12
C ALA A 73 8.44 7.79 8.45
N MET A 74 7.90 7.83 9.68
CA MET A 74 6.88 8.81 10.08
C MET A 74 7.46 10.21 10.29
N THR A 75 8.76 10.29 10.62
CA THR A 75 9.49 11.55 10.83
C THR A 75 10.14 12.07 9.55
N ALA A 76 10.27 11.22 8.52
CA ALA A 76 10.76 11.62 7.21
C ALA A 76 9.73 12.47 6.45
N THR A 77 10.21 13.46 5.70
CA THR A 77 9.38 14.20 4.74
C THR A 77 8.96 13.27 3.59
N PRO A 78 7.65 13.19 3.27
CA PRO A 78 7.19 12.50 2.07
C PRO A 78 7.82 13.05 0.81
N VAL A 79 8.31 12.17 -0.07
CA VAL A 79 8.86 12.57 -1.38
C VAL A 79 7.77 12.67 -2.43
N SER A 80 8.02 13.48 -3.46
CA SER A 80 7.11 13.68 -4.59
C SER A 80 7.86 13.77 -5.94
N VAL A 81 7.15 13.40 -7.01
CA VAL A 81 7.63 13.61 -8.39
C VAL A 81 7.83 15.09 -8.71
N ALA A 82 7.07 15.99 -8.09
CA ALA A 82 7.12 17.43 -8.35
C ALA A 82 8.36 18.12 -7.78
N GLU A 83 9.19 17.41 -7.00
CA GLU A 83 10.38 17.96 -6.34
C GLU A 83 11.65 17.93 -7.21
N LYS A 84 11.57 17.39 -8.43
CA LYS A 84 12.71 17.39 -9.37
C LYS A 84 13.15 18.84 -9.64
N THR A 85 14.45 19.11 -9.53
CA THR A 85 15.02 20.43 -9.86
C THR A 85 15.46 20.52 -11.32
N VAL A 86 15.66 19.38 -11.98
CA VAL A 86 15.78 19.30 -13.43
C VAL A 86 14.40 19.07 -14.03
N ALA A 87 14.02 19.93 -14.97
CA ALA A 87 12.70 19.85 -15.62
C ALA A 87 12.51 18.50 -16.33
N ALA A 88 11.32 17.93 -16.20
CA ALA A 88 10.92 16.76 -16.97
C ALA A 88 10.98 17.07 -18.48
N PRO A 89 11.24 16.07 -19.35
CA PRO A 89 11.22 16.25 -20.80
C PRO A 89 9.93 16.90 -21.35
N SER A 90 8.79 16.70 -20.69
CA SER A 90 7.50 17.32 -21.03
C SER A 90 7.34 18.76 -20.55
N GLY A 91 8.17 19.21 -19.61
CA GLY A 91 8.00 20.45 -18.85
C GLY A 91 7.04 20.35 -17.67
N ASP A 92 6.33 19.22 -17.50
CA ASP A 92 5.37 19.03 -16.40
C ASP A 92 6.05 18.37 -15.18
N PRO A 93 6.08 19.02 -13.99
CA PRO A 93 6.67 18.43 -12.79
C PRO A 93 5.92 17.19 -12.27
N HIS A 94 4.65 17.02 -12.62
CA HIS A 94 3.81 15.89 -12.18
C HIS A 94 4.07 14.60 -12.95
N ASP A 95 4.83 14.65 -14.06
CA ASP A 95 5.23 13.45 -14.77
C ASP A 95 6.26 12.66 -13.96
N TYR A 96 6.02 11.35 -13.83
CA TYR A 96 7.02 10.40 -13.35
C TYR A 96 8.12 10.22 -14.40
N VAL A 97 9.36 10.50 -14.03
CA VAL A 97 10.51 10.39 -14.93
C VAL A 97 11.57 9.47 -14.33
N SER A 98 12.01 8.45 -15.07
CA SER A 98 13.12 7.60 -14.63
C SER A 98 14.08 7.28 -15.75
N LEU A 99 15.35 7.01 -15.42
CA LEU A 99 16.38 6.63 -16.37
C LEU A 99 16.42 5.10 -16.51
N SER A 100 16.56 4.62 -17.74
CA SER A 100 16.84 3.21 -17.96
C SER A 100 18.22 2.83 -17.42
N ILE A 101 18.24 2.00 -16.38
CA ILE A 101 19.41 1.81 -15.50
C ILE A 101 20.70 1.33 -16.18
N TYR A 102 20.63 0.71 -17.36
CA TYR A 102 21.80 0.24 -18.11
C TYR A 102 22.27 1.19 -19.20
N TRP A 103 21.75 2.42 -19.25
CA TRP A 103 22.09 3.38 -20.29
C TRP A 103 23.00 4.49 -19.72
N TRP A 104 24.11 4.72 -20.41
CA TRP A 104 25.20 5.58 -19.97
C TRP A 104 25.54 6.65 -21.01
N PRO A 105 26.05 7.83 -20.61
CA PRO A 105 26.60 8.80 -21.54
C PRO A 105 27.63 8.18 -22.50
N ASP A 106 27.59 8.57 -23.78
CA ASP A 106 28.59 8.20 -24.77
C ASP A 106 29.87 9.03 -24.58
N PRO A 107 30.99 8.43 -24.12
CA PRO A 107 32.23 9.19 -23.89
C PRO A 107 32.87 9.73 -25.19
N ALA A 108 32.43 9.26 -26.37
CA ALA A 108 32.91 9.75 -27.66
C ALA A 108 32.19 11.03 -28.12
N LYS A 109 31.17 11.49 -27.39
CA LYS A 109 30.33 12.65 -27.76
C LYS A 109 30.51 13.77 -26.75
N PRO A 110 30.69 15.04 -27.19
CA PRO A 110 30.89 16.16 -26.27
C PRO A 110 29.75 16.37 -25.26
N ASP A 111 28.52 16.02 -25.64
CA ASP A 111 27.31 16.11 -24.83
C ASP A 111 26.90 14.75 -24.20
N GLY A 112 27.65 13.69 -24.49
CA GLY A 112 27.35 12.34 -24.00
C GLY A 112 26.13 11.69 -24.65
N LEU A 113 25.58 12.23 -25.74
CA LEU A 113 24.32 11.77 -26.35
C LEU A 113 24.51 11.15 -27.75
N PRO A 114 23.63 10.19 -28.14
CA PRO A 114 22.65 9.50 -27.30
C PRO A 114 23.33 8.54 -26.32
N TYR A 115 22.67 8.23 -25.20
CA TYR A 115 23.21 7.24 -24.27
C TYR A 115 23.38 5.87 -24.95
N LEU A 116 24.36 5.11 -24.48
CA LEU A 116 24.72 3.77 -24.93
C LEU A 116 24.36 2.75 -23.86
N GLN A 117 23.86 1.60 -24.29
CA GLN A 117 23.56 0.49 -23.39
C GLN A 117 24.85 -0.19 -22.92
N ARG A 118 24.95 -0.45 -21.63
CA ARG A 118 25.98 -1.25 -20.97
C ARG A 118 25.28 -2.26 -20.06
N ASP A 119 24.92 -3.39 -20.64
CA ASP A 119 24.13 -4.40 -19.92
C ASP A 119 24.85 -4.89 -18.65
N GLY A 120 24.08 -5.10 -17.58
CA GLY A 120 24.58 -5.47 -16.25
C GLY A 120 25.32 -4.36 -15.49
N GLN A 121 25.55 -3.18 -16.08
CA GLN A 121 26.23 -2.05 -15.44
C GLN A 121 25.24 -0.94 -15.11
N ILE A 122 24.90 -0.81 -13.83
CA ILE A 122 23.92 0.20 -13.37
C ILE A 122 24.54 1.60 -13.41
N ASN A 123 23.93 2.50 -14.17
CA ASN A 123 24.25 3.93 -14.17
C ASN A 123 23.75 4.56 -12.86
N PRO A 124 24.63 5.05 -11.97
CA PRO A 124 24.24 5.66 -10.71
C PRO A 124 23.37 6.92 -10.90
N GLU A 125 23.44 7.58 -12.05
CA GLU A 125 22.57 8.69 -12.42
C GLU A 125 21.08 8.34 -12.33
N ALA A 126 20.71 7.06 -12.52
CA ALA A 126 19.32 6.63 -12.39
C ALA A 126 18.75 6.80 -10.97
N THR A 127 19.61 7.01 -9.98
CA THR A 127 19.25 7.26 -8.58
C THR A 127 19.37 8.74 -8.17
N ASP A 128 19.73 9.63 -9.10
CA ASP A 128 19.75 11.07 -8.85
C ASP A 128 18.32 11.62 -8.69
N ILE A 129 17.92 11.86 -7.44
CA ILE A 129 16.58 12.33 -7.06
C ILE A 129 16.24 13.74 -7.56
N HIS A 130 17.25 14.52 -7.97
CA HIS A 130 17.03 15.85 -8.53
C HIS A 130 16.53 15.78 -9.97
N ARG A 131 16.76 14.64 -10.65
CA ARG A 131 16.50 14.46 -12.06
C ARG A 131 15.52 13.32 -12.36
N TYR A 132 15.48 12.30 -11.51
CA TYR A 132 14.66 11.11 -11.70
C TYR A 132 13.92 10.70 -10.43
N ASP A 133 12.81 10.00 -10.62
CA ASP A 133 11.87 9.55 -9.58
C ASP A 133 12.00 8.05 -9.27
N GLY A 134 12.90 7.33 -9.95
CA GLY A 134 13.16 5.90 -9.74
C GLY A 134 13.46 5.54 -8.29
N ALA A 135 14.34 6.30 -7.63
CA ALA A 135 14.60 6.12 -6.20
C ALA A 135 13.45 6.63 -5.31
N LYS A 136 12.69 7.63 -5.77
CA LYS A 136 11.59 8.22 -4.99
C LYS A 136 10.39 7.29 -4.89
N ILE A 137 9.99 6.61 -5.96
CA ILE A 137 8.87 5.64 -5.91
C ILE A 137 9.19 4.49 -4.96
N VAL A 138 10.43 3.99 -4.97
CA VAL A 138 10.88 2.93 -4.05
C VAL A 138 10.80 3.41 -2.60
N ARG A 139 11.29 4.63 -2.32
CA ARG A 139 11.21 5.23 -0.99
C ARG A 139 9.78 5.43 -0.54
N MET A 140 8.94 6.03 -1.39
CA MET A 140 7.52 6.28 -1.11
C MET A 140 6.79 4.97 -0.78
N VAL A 141 6.86 3.98 -1.66
CA VAL A 141 6.19 2.69 -1.46
C VAL A 141 6.69 1.99 -0.20
N GLY A 142 8.01 1.95 0.01
CA GLY A 142 8.61 1.33 1.20
C GLY A 142 8.16 2.01 2.50
N SER A 143 8.10 3.35 2.53
CA SER A 143 7.61 4.10 3.68
C SER A 143 6.13 3.85 3.94
N VAL A 144 5.28 3.90 2.90
CA VAL A 144 3.85 3.66 3.01
C VAL A 144 3.55 2.25 3.52
N GLU A 145 4.18 1.22 2.94
CA GLU A 145 3.97 -0.17 3.36
C GLU A 145 4.39 -0.38 4.83
N THR A 146 5.58 0.12 5.21
CA THR A 146 6.10 0.03 6.59
C THR A 146 5.13 0.67 7.59
N LEU A 147 4.68 1.89 7.29
CA LEU A 147 3.79 2.65 8.15
C LEU A 147 2.39 2.02 8.26
N ALA A 148 1.83 1.55 7.14
CA ALA A 148 0.52 0.91 7.13
C ALA A 148 0.55 -0.44 7.87
N LEU A 149 1.59 -1.25 7.67
CA LEU A 149 1.78 -2.50 8.42
C LEU A 149 1.94 -2.24 9.92
N ALA A 150 2.75 -1.25 10.31
CA ALA A 150 2.92 -0.89 11.71
C ALA A 150 1.59 -0.48 12.34
N GLY A 151 0.87 0.46 11.73
CA GLY A 151 -0.44 0.91 12.22
C GLY A 151 -1.47 -0.23 12.29
N PHE A 152 -1.50 -1.12 11.30
CA PHE A 152 -2.42 -2.25 11.28
C PHE A 152 -2.10 -3.29 12.38
N LEU A 153 -0.83 -3.69 12.50
CA LEU A 153 -0.41 -4.77 13.40
C LEU A 153 -0.39 -4.32 14.87
N THR A 154 0.02 -3.09 15.15
CA THR A 154 0.13 -2.60 16.54
C THR A 154 -1.08 -1.82 17.01
N GLY A 155 -1.92 -1.33 16.10
CA GLY A 155 -3.07 -0.47 16.40
C GLY A 155 -2.71 0.98 16.72
N GLU A 156 -1.46 1.39 16.51
CA GLU A 156 -0.98 2.75 16.79
C GLU A 156 -1.34 3.69 15.63
N SER A 157 -2.31 4.59 15.86
CA SER A 157 -2.85 5.47 14.82
C SER A 157 -1.84 6.42 14.20
N ALA A 158 -0.79 6.81 14.93
CA ALA A 158 0.25 7.71 14.44
C ALA A 158 0.94 7.18 13.16
N TYR A 159 1.10 5.86 13.06
CA TYR A 159 1.66 5.24 11.85
C TYR A 159 0.67 5.27 10.69
N SER A 160 -0.61 4.98 10.93
CA SER A 160 -1.67 5.09 9.91
C SER A 160 -1.81 6.53 9.39
N GLU A 161 -1.75 7.53 10.27
CA GLU A 161 -1.76 8.95 9.91
C GLU A 161 -0.55 9.33 9.06
N ALA A 162 0.63 8.79 9.37
CA ALA A 162 1.82 9.00 8.57
C ALA A 162 1.73 8.35 7.19
N ALA A 163 1.27 7.10 7.10
CA ALA A 163 1.03 6.42 5.83
C ALA A 163 0.06 7.21 4.93
N ALA A 164 -1.03 7.70 5.52
CA ALA A 164 -1.99 8.56 4.84
C ALA A 164 -1.38 9.86 4.31
N ARG A 165 -0.46 10.51 5.05
CA ARG A 165 0.27 11.69 4.55
C ARG A 165 1.11 11.34 3.32
N TRP A 166 1.86 10.25 3.37
CA TRP A 166 2.68 9.79 2.24
C TRP A 166 1.84 9.50 0.98
N LEU A 167 0.71 8.79 1.14
CA LEU A 167 -0.22 8.52 0.04
C LEU A 167 -0.80 9.82 -0.54
N ARG A 168 -1.25 10.76 0.30
CA ARG A 168 -1.78 12.05 -0.18
C ARG A 168 -0.74 12.81 -0.98
N THR A 169 0.50 12.92 -0.49
CA THR A 169 1.59 13.62 -1.20
C THR A 169 1.88 13.02 -2.57
N TRP A 170 1.90 11.69 -2.68
CA TRP A 170 2.25 11.07 -3.96
C TRP A 170 1.09 11.05 -4.96
N PHE A 171 -0.15 10.86 -4.51
CA PHE A 171 -1.27 10.56 -5.41
C PHE A 171 -2.34 11.66 -5.49
N LEU A 172 -2.57 12.42 -4.42
CA LEU A 172 -3.82 13.18 -4.27
C LEU A 172 -3.62 14.70 -4.22
N ASP A 173 -2.59 15.17 -3.52
CA ASP A 173 -2.33 16.61 -3.36
C ASP A 173 -1.95 17.22 -4.71
N GLU A 174 -2.75 18.19 -5.17
CA GLU A 174 -2.60 18.82 -6.48
C GLU A 174 -1.22 19.44 -6.72
N ARG A 175 -0.49 19.83 -5.67
CA ARG A 175 0.85 20.43 -5.78
C ARG A 175 1.95 19.39 -5.97
N THR A 176 1.69 18.14 -5.60
CA THR A 176 2.74 17.11 -5.46
C THR A 176 2.41 15.79 -6.16
N ARG A 177 1.15 15.58 -6.55
CA ARG A 177 0.68 14.30 -7.10
C ARG A 177 1.40 13.90 -8.37
N MET A 178 1.57 12.60 -8.56
CA MET A 178 1.99 12.01 -9.82
C MET A 178 0.80 11.93 -10.79
N THR A 179 1.02 12.25 -12.07
CA THR A 179 0.05 11.96 -13.14
C THR A 179 -0.06 10.43 -13.33
N PRO A 180 -1.27 9.84 -13.46
CA PRO A 180 -1.47 8.39 -13.58
C PRO A 180 -1.01 7.84 -14.96
N SER A 181 0.29 7.87 -15.21
CA SER A 181 0.93 7.52 -16.47
C SER A 181 2.40 7.16 -16.25
N MET A 182 2.92 6.21 -17.03
CA MET A 182 4.34 5.85 -17.04
C MET A 182 5.05 6.32 -18.33
N ARG A 183 4.52 7.35 -18.98
CA ARG A 183 4.98 7.85 -20.29
C ARG A 183 6.47 8.14 -20.36
N LEU A 184 7.06 8.65 -19.27
CA LEU A 184 8.48 9.03 -19.18
C LEU A 184 9.28 8.12 -18.22
N ALA A 185 8.80 6.89 -18.01
CA ALA A 185 9.55 5.88 -17.28
C ALA A 185 10.64 5.25 -18.17
N GLN A 186 11.82 5.04 -17.59
CA GLN A 186 13.02 4.51 -18.24
C GLN A 186 13.34 5.18 -19.58
N ILE A 187 13.34 6.52 -19.62
CA ILE A 187 13.83 7.25 -20.78
C ILE A 187 15.30 6.92 -21.04
N ILE A 188 15.72 7.17 -22.28
CA ILE A 188 17.13 7.12 -22.68
C ILE A 188 17.47 8.51 -23.22
N PRO A 189 18.33 9.28 -22.54
CA PRO A 189 18.74 10.59 -23.05
C PRO A 189 19.29 10.51 -24.48
N GLY A 190 18.83 11.43 -25.33
CA GLY A 190 19.15 11.46 -26.76
C GLY A 190 18.33 10.49 -27.63
N ARG A 191 17.31 9.82 -27.08
CA ARG A 191 16.37 8.97 -27.81
C ARG A 191 14.94 9.39 -27.50
N ALA A 192 14.14 9.61 -28.54
CA ALA A 192 12.77 10.14 -28.43
C ALA A 192 11.69 9.06 -28.58
N GLU A 193 12.09 7.83 -28.88
CA GLU A 193 11.19 6.71 -29.12
C GLU A 193 10.42 6.34 -27.84
N PRO A 194 9.09 6.10 -27.94
CA PRO A 194 8.32 5.55 -26.83
C PRO A 194 8.88 4.21 -26.35
N ARG A 195 8.79 3.96 -25.04
CA ARG A 195 9.24 2.71 -24.43
C ARG A 195 8.18 2.16 -23.48
N GLY A 196 7.84 0.88 -23.65
CA GLY A 196 6.99 0.15 -22.70
C GLY A 196 7.74 -0.26 -21.43
N THR A 197 9.04 -0.58 -21.55
CA THR A 197 9.83 -1.27 -20.51
C THR A 197 9.88 -0.55 -19.16
N GLY A 198 9.65 0.77 -19.13
CA GLY A 198 9.60 1.52 -17.88
C GLY A 198 8.35 1.24 -17.03
N ILE A 199 7.30 0.68 -17.63
CA ILE A 199 6.05 0.34 -16.93
C ILE A 199 6.32 -0.66 -15.79
N ILE A 200 7.31 -1.55 -15.93
CA ILE A 200 7.71 -2.48 -14.86
C ILE A 200 8.04 -1.81 -13.52
N GLU A 201 8.38 -0.52 -13.50
CA GLU A 201 8.62 0.22 -12.24
C GLU A 201 7.33 0.47 -11.47
N SER A 202 6.19 0.55 -12.16
CA SER A 202 4.88 0.74 -11.52
C SER A 202 4.41 -0.50 -10.76
N ARG A 203 4.98 -1.69 -10.97
CA ARG A 203 4.72 -2.88 -10.12
C ARG A 203 4.96 -2.62 -8.63
N GLN A 204 5.81 -1.65 -8.28
CA GLN A 204 6.01 -1.23 -6.89
C GLN A 204 4.72 -0.72 -6.26
N LEU A 205 3.84 -0.07 -7.04
CA LEU A 205 2.60 0.53 -6.56
C LEU A 205 1.59 -0.51 -6.05
N MET A 206 1.72 -1.78 -6.40
CA MET A 206 0.88 -2.87 -5.85
C MET A 206 1.01 -2.96 -4.31
N ARG A 207 2.19 -2.63 -3.76
CA ARG A 207 2.38 -2.55 -2.31
C ARG A 207 1.70 -1.33 -1.69
N ALA A 208 1.59 -0.23 -2.43
CA ALA A 208 0.84 0.96 -2.00
C ALA A 208 -0.69 0.70 -2.02
N VAL A 209 -1.17 -0.12 -2.95
CA VAL A 209 -2.55 -0.61 -2.99
C VAL A 209 -2.91 -1.35 -1.70
N ASP A 210 -2.11 -2.36 -1.31
CA ASP A 210 -2.34 -3.10 -0.07
C ASP A 210 -2.25 -2.21 1.16
N ALA A 211 -1.28 -1.31 1.20
CA ALA A 211 -1.15 -0.35 2.29
C ALA A 211 -2.40 0.53 2.42
N ALA A 212 -2.94 1.06 1.32
CA ALA A 212 -4.18 1.82 1.33
C ALA A 212 -5.38 0.98 1.82
N LEU A 213 -5.46 -0.29 1.42
CA LEU A 213 -6.49 -1.24 1.89
C LEU A 213 -6.39 -1.52 3.40
N LEU A 214 -5.19 -1.48 3.99
CA LEU A 214 -5.01 -1.58 5.45
C LEU A 214 -5.43 -0.30 6.20
N LEU A 215 -5.42 0.85 5.52
CA LEU A 215 -5.87 2.12 6.07
C LEU A 215 -7.38 2.34 5.89
N ASP A 216 -8.03 1.67 4.94
CA ASP A 216 -9.45 1.83 4.66
C ASP A 216 -10.31 1.60 5.92
N GLY A 217 -11.21 2.53 6.20
CA GLY A 217 -12.03 2.55 7.41
C GLY A 217 -11.35 3.08 8.68
N THR A 218 -10.06 3.47 8.63
CA THR A 218 -9.41 4.18 9.74
C THR A 218 -9.71 5.69 9.70
N PRO A 219 -9.70 6.40 10.84
CA PRO A 219 -9.86 7.86 10.85
C PRO A 219 -8.80 8.62 10.05
N ALA A 220 -7.61 8.02 9.89
CA ALA A 220 -6.50 8.59 9.14
C ALA A 220 -6.75 8.61 7.62
N TRP A 221 -7.63 7.76 7.11
CA TRP A 221 -7.89 7.56 5.69
C TRP A 221 -9.41 7.57 5.39
N PRO A 222 -10.01 8.77 5.30
CA PRO A 222 -11.44 8.92 5.02
C PRO A 222 -11.85 8.30 3.68
N ALA A 223 -13.12 7.93 3.55
CA ALA A 223 -13.68 7.35 2.33
C ALA A 223 -13.46 8.21 1.07
N ALA A 224 -13.37 9.53 1.21
CA ALA A 224 -13.07 10.44 0.11
C ALA A 224 -11.65 10.24 -0.45
N ASP A 225 -10.65 10.04 0.42
CA ASP A 225 -9.27 9.78 0.00
C ASP A 225 -9.16 8.39 -0.65
N GLN A 226 -9.85 7.40 -0.10
CA GLN A 226 -9.93 6.07 -0.69
C GLN A 226 -10.56 6.10 -2.09
N ALA A 227 -11.65 6.85 -2.27
CA ALA A 227 -12.29 7.03 -3.57
C ALA A 227 -11.36 7.73 -4.56
N ALA A 228 -10.71 8.83 -4.14
CA ALA A 228 -9.78 9.56 -5.00
C ALA A 228 -8.57 8.71 -5.42
N LEU A 229 -8.05 7.88 -4.52
CA LEU A 229 -6.95 6.95 -4.86
C LEU A 229 -7.42 5.86 -5.82
N ARG A 230 -8.62 5.30 -5.64
CA ARG A 230 -9.21 4.35 -6.60
C ARG A 230 -9.36 4.98 -7.98
N ASP A 231 -9.83 6.22 -8.06
CA ASP A 231 -9.97 6.94 -9.32
C ASP A 231 -8.60 7.19 -9.98
N TRP A 232 -7.54 7.44 -9.21
CA TRP A 232 -6.18 7.56 -9.73
C TRP A 232 -5.70 6.24 -10.36
N PHE A 233 -5.90 5.10 -9.69
CA PHE A 233 -5.54 3.79 -10.23
C PHE A 233 -6.43 3.38 -11.42
N ALA A 234 -7.71 3.77 -11.43
CA ALA A 234 -8.60 3.56 -12.58
C ALA A 234 -8.06 4.28 -13.83
N GLN A 235 -7.61 5.54 -13.68
CA GLN A 235 -6.97 6.29 -14.75
C GLN A 235 -5.66 5.66 -15.21
N LEU A 236 -4.85 5.14 -14.28
CA LEU A 236 -3.61 4.44 -14.64
C LEU A 236 -3.91 3.16 -15.44
N VAL A 237 -4.93 2.39 -15.05
CA VAL A 237 -5.39 1.20 -15.80
C VAL A 237 -5.84 1.59 -17.20
N ASP A 238 -6.65 2.63 -17.36
CA ASP A 238 -7.06 3.13 -18.68
C ASP A 238 -5.85 3.55 -19.52
N TRP A 239 -4.85 4.21 -18.91
CA TRP A 239 -3.62 4.58 -19.59
C TRP A 239 -2.79 3.35 -20.00
N LEU A 240 -2.66 2.34 -19.13
CA LEU A 240 -1.94 1.10 -19.45
C LEU A 240 -2.61 0.39 -20.63
N LEU A 241 -3.93 0.19 -20.57
CA LEU A 241 -4.66 -0.51 -21.63
C LEU A 241 -4.74 0.28 -22.94
N GLY A 242 -4.80 1.62 -22.88
CA GLY A 242 -5.02 2.47 -24.06
C GLY A 242 -3.76 3.05 -24.71
N SER A 243 -2.65 3.18 -23.97
CA SER A 243 -1.46 3.87 -24.48
C SER A 243 -0.59 2.99 -25.38
N ALA A 244 0.16 3.64 -26.29
CA ALA A 244 1.14 2.93 -27.13
C ALA A 244 2.21 2.21 -26.29
N GLN A 245 2.69 2.83 -25.21
CA GLN A 245 3.67 2.23 -24.30
C GLN A 245 3.09 1.01 -23.56
N GLY A 246 1.87 1.11 -23.05
CA GLY A 246 1.21 -0.02 -22.39
C GLY A 246 0.96 -1.18 -23.33
N GLN A 247 0.54 -0.90 -24.58
CA GLN A 247 0.43 -1.93 -25.63
C GLN A 247 1.77 -2.58 -26.00
N MET A 248 2.88 -1.83 -25.94
CA MET A 248 4.22 -2.40 -26.14
C MET A 248 4.60 -3.35 -24.99
N GLU A 249 4.40 -2.92 -23.75
CA GLU A 249 4.75 -3.70 -22.55
C GLU A 249 3.89 -4.96 -22.42
N GLY A 250 2.57 -4.84 -22.61
CA GLY A 250 1.65 -5.98 -22.54
C GLY A 250 1.86 -7.02 -23.66
N ARG A 251 2.63 -6.70 -24.71
CA ARG A 251 3.03 -7.66 -25.75
C ARG A 251 4.41 -8.29 -25.51
N ALA A 252 5.10 -7.91 -24.43
CA ALA A 252 6.41 -8.46 -24.14
C ALA A 252 6.32 -9.95 -23.80
N THR A 253 7.15 -10.77 -24.43
CA THR A 253 7.14 -12.24 -24.27
C THR A 253 8.06 -12.75 -23.17
N ASN A 254 8.43 -11.88 -22.23
CA ASN A 254 9.30 -12.19 -21.10
C ASN A 254 8.66 -11.69 -19.79
N ASN A 255 9.46 -11.54 -18.73
CA ASN A 255 8.97 -11.09 -17.43
C ASN A 255 8.20 -9.74 -17.46
N HIS A 256 8.46 -8.87 -18.44
CA HIS A 256 7.73 -7.61 -18.58
C HIS A 256 6.23 -7.83 -18.84
N GLY A 257 5.86 -8.78 -19.72
CA GLY A 257 4.46 -9.09 -20.00
C GLY A 257 3.76 -9.68 -18.77
N THR A 258 4.41 -10.62 -18.08
CA THR A 258 3.86 -11.18 -16.84
C THR A 258 3.66 -10.13 -15.74
N TRP A 259 4.62 -9.21 -15.57
CA TRP A 259 4.47 -8.12 -14.61
C TRP A 259 3.41 -7.11 -15.03
N TYR A 260 3.27 -6.85 -16.33
CA TYR A 260 2.21 -6.02 -16.89
C TYR A 260 0.83 -6.57 -16.53
N ASP A 261 0.59 -7.86 -16.76
CA ASP A 261 -0.69 -8.50 -16.46
C ASP A 261 -0.99 -8.46 -14.96
N ALA A 262 0.00 -8.80 -14.12
CA ALA A 262 -0.13 -8.81 -12.67
C ALA A 262 -0.51 -7.42 -12.12
N GLN A 263 0.16 -6.36 -12.58
CA GLN A 263 -0.12 -5.01 -12.10
C GLN A 263 -1.46 -4.46 -12.63
N VAL A 264 -1.85 -4.79 -13.88
CA VAL A 264 -3.16 -4.37 -14.42
C VAL A 264 -4.29 -5.02 -13.62
N ALA A 265 -4.19 -6.32 -13.33
CA ALA A 265 -5.17 -7.02 -12.52
C ALA A 265 -5.28 -6.44 -11.10
N ASP A 266 -4.15 -6.18 -10.44
CA ASP A 266 -4.12 -5.58 -9.09
C ASP A 266 -4.77 -4.19 -9.05
N PHE A 267 -4.33 -3.29 -9.95
CA PHE A 267 -4.86 -1.93 -10.01
C PHE A 267 -6.33 -1.90 -10.40
N ALA A 268 -6.77 -2.77 -11.32
CA ALA A 268 -8.16 -2.89 -11.71
C ALA A 268 -9.05 -3.39 -10.57
N LEU A 269 -8.61 -4.41 -9.81
CA LEU A 269 -9.32 -4.89 -8.63
C LEU A 269 -9.44 -3.79 -7.57
N PHE A 270 -8.34 -3.06 -7.29
CA PHE A 270 -8.38 -1.95 -6.34
C PHE A 270 -9.35 -0.84 -6.77
N ALA A 271 -9.37 -0.51 -8.07
CA ALA A 271 -10.28 0.44 -8.69
C ALA A 271 -11.74 -0.06 -8.80
N GLY A 272 -12.06 -1.28 -8.38
CA GLY A 272 -13.41 -1.86 -8.45
C GLY A 272 -13.83 -2.34 -9.84
N ARG A 273 -12.88 -2.57 -10.75
CA ARG A 273 -13.06 -3.02 -12.14
C ARG A 273 -12.71 -4.50 -12.29
N ALA A 274 -13.45 -5.35 -11.61
CA ALA A 274 -13.18 -6.80 -11.59
C ALA A 274 -13.34 -7.48 -12.95
N ASP A 275 -14.12 -6.88 -13.87
CA ASP A 275 -14.23 -7.29 -15.27
C ASP A 275 -12.90 -7.14 -16.00
N VAL A 276 -12.24 -5.99 -15.87
CA VAL A 276 -10.92 -5.74 -16.48
C VAL A 276 -9.87 -6.69 -15.93
N ALA A 277 -9.86 -6.92 -14.61
CA ALA A 277 -8.91 -7.83 -13.98
C ALA A 277 -9.07 -9.29 -14.44
N LYS A 278 -10.28 -9.70 -14.83
CA LYS A 278 -10.57 -11.05 -15.31
C LYS A 278 -10.13 -11.28 -16.76
N ASP A 279 -10.16 -10.22 -17.57
CA ASP A 279 -9.81 -10.26 -18.99
C ASP A 279 -8.31 -10.00 -19.25
N THR A 280 -7.53 -9.80 -18.17
CA THR A 280 -6.08 -9.68 -18.19
C THR A 280 -5.42 -11.06 -18.12
#